data_AF-A0A1M6F664-F1
#
_entry.id   AF-A0A1M6F664-F1
#
_cell.length_a   1.000
_cell.length_b   1.000
_cell.length_c   1.000
_cell.angle_alpha   90.00
_cell.angle_beta   90.00
_cell.angle_gamma   90.00
#
_symmetry.space_group_name_H-M   'P 1'
#
loop_
_entity.id
_entity.type
_entity.pdbx_description
1 polymer ?
#
loop_
_entity_poly.entity_id
_entity_poly.type
_entity_poly.pdbx_seq_one_letter_code
_entity_poly.pdbx_strand_id
1 'polypeptide(L)' 'MSLILTNSTIDKYFGFLTRLDNISKKKLIVKLTESIEVKEETDFDLASLYGAWEDSRSSDEIIKGIRDSRVEKNNILNF' A
#
# COMPACT_ATOMS: atom_id res chain seq x y z
N MET A 1 -10.88 -10.36 -18.93
CA MET A 1 -10.44 -11.69 -19.40
C MET A 1 -10.84 -12.72 -18.37
N SER A 2 -12.00 -13.38 -18.53
CA SER A 2 -12.37 -14.51 -17.68
C SER A 2 -11.76 -15.78 -18.27
N LEU A 3 -11.04 -16.54 -17.44
CA LEU A 3 -10.56 -17.86 -17.81
C LEU A 3 -11.75 -18.82 -17.75
N ILE A 4 -12.19 -19.35 -18.89
CA ILE A 4 -13.20 -20.40 -18.94
C ILE A 4 -12.53 -21.69 -18.46
N LEU A 5 -12.79 -22.05 -17.20
CA LEU A 5 -12.26 -23.26 -16.56
C LEU A 5 -13.00 -24.49 -17.08
N THR A 6 -12.47 -25.13 -18.12
CA THR A 6 -12.87 -26.50 -18.50
C THR A 6 -12.01 -27.52 -17.76
N ASN A 7 -12.53 -28.71 -17.49
CA ASN A 7 -11.75 -29.80 -16.86
C ASN A 7 -10.45 -30.08 -17.62
N SER A 8 -10.49 -30.05 -18.95
CA SER A 8 -9.30 -30.22 -19.81
C SER A 8 -8.27 -29.11 -19.67
N THR A 9 -8.68 -27.91 -19.29
CA THR A 9 -7.78 -26.78 -19.04
C THR A 9 -7.14 -26.92 -17.67
N ILE A 10 -7.92 -27.34 -16.66
CA ILE A 10 -7.45 -27.64 -15.31
C ILE A 10 -6.38 -28.74 -15.34
N ASP A 11 -6.63 -29.84 -16.05
CA ASP A 11 -5.68 -30.96 -16.16
C ASP A 11 -4.35 -30.54 -16.79
N LYS A 12 -4.37 -29.62 -17.77
CA LYS A 12 -3.15 -29.07 -18.37
C LYS A 12 -2.34 -28.28 -17.34
N TYR A 13 -3.00 -27.43 -16.55
CA TYR A 13 -2.33 -26.66 -15.48
C TYR A 13 -1.72 -27.57 -14.40
N PHE A 14 -2.45 -28.61 -13.96
CA PHE A 14 -1.91 -29.61 -13.04
C PHE A 14 -0.80 -30.47 -13.67
N GLY A 15 -0.87 -30.73 -14.98
CA GLY A 15 0.20 -31.37 -15.75
C GLY A 15 1.52 -30.60 -15.70
N PHE A 16 1.48 -29.26 -15.72
CA PHE A 16 2.68 -28.46 -15.50
C PHE A 16 3.19 -28.61 -14.06
N LEU A 17 2.29 -28.59 -13.07
CA LEU A 17 2.65 -28.71 -11.66
C LEU A 17 3.37 -30.03 -11.32
N THR A 18 2.92 -31.13 -11.91
CA THR A 18 3.52 -32.46 -11.69
C THR A 18 4.94 -32.59 -12.25
N ARG A 19 5.25 -31.83 -13.31
CA ARG A 19 6.55 -31.86 -14.01
C ARG A 19 7.57 -30.85 -13.48
N LEU A 20 7.25 -30.08 -12.43
CA LEU A 20 8.24 -29.17 -11.84
C LEU A 20 9.46 -29.95 -11.29
N ASP A 21 10.63 -29.36 -11.49
CA ASP A 21 11.86 -29.77 -10.81
C ASP A 21 11.79 -29.48 -9.29
N ASN A 22 12.69 -30.09 -8.54
CA ASN A 22 12.68 -29.98 -7.08
C ASN A 22 12.93 -28.56 -6.56
N ILE A 23 13.66 -27.72 -7.30
CA ILE A 23 13.93 -26.33 -6.91
C ILE A 23 12.64 -25.51 -7.08
N SER A 24 11.99 -25.66 -8.23
CA SER A 24 10.72 -24.98 -8.52
C SER A 24 9.63 -25.43 -7.54
N LYS A 25 9.56 -26.72 -7.18
CA LYS A 25 8.60 -27.23 -6.18
C LYS A 25 8.82 -26.57 -4.81
N LYS A 26 10.06 -26.50 -4.34
CA LYS A 26 10.39 -25.83 -3.07
C LYS A 26 10.01 -24.35 -3.09
N LYS A 27 10.29 -23.65 -4.20
CA LYS A 27 9.93 -22.24 -4.37
C LYS A 27 8.41 -22.02 -4.39
N LEU A 28 7.66 -22.93 -5.01
CA LEU A 28 6.20 -22.88 -5.02
C LEU A 28 5.63 -23.07 -3.61
N ILE A 29 6.16 -24.02 -2.84
CA ILE A 29 5.75 -24.24 -1.44
C ILE A 29 5.98 -22.97 -0.62
N VAL A 30 7.17 -22.36 -0.68
CA VAL A 30 7.46 -21.10 0.04
C VAL A 30 6.46 -20.01 -0.31
N LYS A 31 6.21 -19.78 -1.61
CA LYS A 31 5.24 -18.76 -2.05
C LYS A 31 3.81 -19.06 -1.61
N LEU A 32 3.42 -20.34 -1.61
CA LEU A 32 2.10 -20.73 -1.14
C LEU A 32 1.97 -20.51 0.36
N THR A 33 2.99 -20.87 1.15
CA THR A 33 3.06 -20.57 2.58
C THR A 33 2.95 -19.07 2.82
N GLU A 34 3.75 -18.25 2.13
CA GLU A 34 3.69 -16.78 2.20
C GLU A 34 2.35 -16.18 1.76
N SER A 35 1.58 -16.89 0.91
CA SER A 35 0.26 -16.44 0.45
C SER A 35 -0.88 -16.81 1.42
N ILE A 36 -0.65 -17.80 2.28
CA ILE A 36 -1.61 -18.26 3.31
C ILE A 36 -1.34 -17.52 4.62
N GLU A 37 -0.06 -17.31 4.96
CA GLU A 37 0.34 -16.43 6.04
C GLU A 37 -0.04 -15.01 5.63
N VAL A 38 -1.20 -14.56 6.11
CA VAL A 38 -1.52 -13.13 6.13
C VAL A 38 -0.37 -12.48 6.87
N LYS A 39 0.53 -11.84 6.11
CA LYS A 39 1.49 -10.91 6.72
C LYS A 39 0.62 -9.93 7.46
N GLU A 40 0.58 -10.05 8.79
CA GLU A 40 0.18 -8.92 9.62
C GLU A 40 1.01 -7.77 9.09
N GLU A 41 0.37 -6.77 8.48
CA GLU A 41 1.07 -5.55 8.14
C GLU A 41 1.74 -5.14 9.43
N THR A 42 3.08 -5.19 9.44
CA THR A 42 3.89 -4.91 10.62
C THR A 42 3.29 -3.66 11.24
N ASP A 43 2.69 -3.83 12.42
CA ASP A 43 1.82 -2.85 13.09
C ASP A 43 2.36 -1.46 12.78
N PHE A 44 1.75 -0.78 11.81
CA PHE A 44 2.31 0.43 11.25
C PHE A 44 2.12 1.49 12.33
N ASP A 45 3.16 1.66 13.13
CA ASP A 45 3.08 2.51 14.30
C ASP A 45 2.88 3.94 13.83
N LEU A 46 1.67 4.47 14.02
CA LEU A 46 1.35 5.86 13.72
C LEU A 46 2.27 6.82 14.48
N ALA A 47 2.89 6.38 15.59
CA ALA A 47 3.91 7.14 16.29
C ALA A 47 5.17 7.38 15.43
N SER A 48 5.48 6.50 14.49
CA SER A 48 6.60 6.70 13.54
C SER A 48 6.37 7.84 12.56
N LEU A 49 5.13 8.34 12.42
CA LEU A 49 4.80 9.46 11.54
C LEU A 49 5.01 10.84 12.17
N TYR A 50 5.11 10.95 13.51
CA TYR A 50 5.34 12.24 14.16
C TYR A 50 6.85 12.56 14.23
N GLY A 51 7.19 13.85 14.36
CA GLY A 51 8.57 14.28 14.63
C GLY A 51 9.49 14.40 13.41
N ALA A 52 9.04 14.03 12.20
CA ALA A 52 9.79 14.29 10.97
C ALA A 52 9.79 15.79 10.56
N TRP A 53 8.89 16.59 11.13
CA TRP A 53 8.87 18.04 10.93
C TRP A 53 9.75 18.71 11.99
N GLU A 54 10.95 19.14 11.57
CA GLU A 54 11.82 20.02 12.33
C GLU A 54 11.68 21.45 11.78
N ASP A 55 11.13 22.37 12.57
CA ASP A 55 11.00 23.78 12.21
C ASP A 55 11.72 24.65 13.24
N SER A 56 12.50 25.61 12.77
CA SER A 56 13.12 26.61 13.63
C SER A 56 12.15 27.70 14.06
N ARG A 57 10.98 27.80 13.41
CA ARG A 57 9.96 28.81 13.71
C ARG A 57 9.18 28.44 14.96
N SER A 58 8.87 29.45 15.76
CA SER A 58 7.94 29.32 16.87
C SER A 58 6.53 29.02 16.35
N SER A 59 5.70 28.38 17.18
CA SER A 59 4.31 28.07 16.83
C SER A 59 3.52 29.31 16.40
N ASP A 60 3.78 30.47 17.02
CA ASP A 60 3.12 31.73 16.68
C ASP A 60 3.50 32.23 15.28
N GLU A 61 4.75 32.07 14.87
CA GLU A 61 5.22 32.43 13.52
C GLU A 61 4.62 31.53 12.45
N ILE A 62 4.47 30.23 12.74
CA ILE A 62 3.82 29.27 11.84
C ILE A 62 2.33 29.62 11.68
N ILE A 63 1.63 29.86 12.80
CA ILE A 63 0.21 30.25 12.80
C ILE A 63 0.02 31.56 12.03
N LYS A 64 0.89 32.55 12.25
CA LYS A 64 0.86 33.83 11.53
C LYS A 64 1.08 33.63 10.03
N GLY A 65 2.08 32.84 9.62
CA GLY A 65 2.33 32.53 8.21
C GLY A 65 1.16 31.83 7.52
N ILE A 66 0.48 30.91 8.21
CA ILE A 66 -0.74 30.25 7.69
C ILE A 66 -1.87 31.27 7.51
N ARG A 67 -2.03 32.19 8.46
CA ARG A 67 -3.05 33.24 8.41
C ARG A 67 -2.79 34.23 7.28
N ASP A 68 -1.54 34.65 7.11
CA ASP A 68 -1.12 35.62 6.09
C ASP A 68 -1.13 35.00 4.68
N SER A 69 -0.83 33.69 4.57
CA SER A 69 -0.95 32.93 3.32
C SER A 69 -2.40 32.69 2.91
N ARG A 70 -3.37 32.93 3.81
CA ARG A 70 -4.77 32.77 3.51
C ARG A 70 -5.18 33.92 2.59
N VAL A 71 -5.30 33.61 1.29
CA VAL A 71 -5.98 34.50 0.33
C VAL A 71 -7.46 34.47 0.69
N GLU A 72 -7.86 35.25 1.70
CA GLU A 72 -9.26 35.50 1.96
C GLU A 72 -9.88 36.09 0.68
N LYS A 73 -10.88 35.38 0.13
CA LYS A 73 -11.75 35.83 -0.97
C LYS A 73 -12.66 36.99 -0.52
N ASN A 74 -12.12 38.00 0.16
CA ASN A 74 -12.86 39.16 0.68
C ASN A 74 -13.19 40.19 -0.42
N ASN A 75 -13.58 39.74 -1.61
CA ASN A 75 -13.92 40.64 -2.72
C ASN A 75 -15.15 40.23 -3.54
N ILE A 76 -16.08 39.47 -2.97
CA ILE A 76 -17.39 39.27 -3.62
C ILE A 76 -18.49 39.15 -2.58
N LEU A 77 -18.93 40.25 -1.97
CA LEU A 77 -20.33 40.46 -1.54
C LEU A 77 -20.54 41.96 -1.32
N ASN A 78 -20.72 42.68 -2.43
CA ASN A 78 -21.46 43.95 -2.40
C ASN A 78 -22.95 43.59 -2.35
N PHE A 79 -23.62 43.97 -1.25
CA PHE A 79 -25.07 44.10 -1.17
C PHE A 79 -25.40 45.56 -0.92
#